data_AF-A0A7V9USJ8-F1
#
_entry.id   AF-A0A7V9USJ8-F1
#
_cell.length_a   1.000
_cell.length_b   1.000
_cell.length_c   1.000
_cell.angle_alpha   90.00
_cell.angle_beta   90.00
_cell.angle_gamma   90.00
#
_symmetry.space_group_name_H-M   'P 1'
#
loop_
_entity.id
_entity.type
_entity.pdbx_description
1 polymer ?
#
loop_
_entity_poly.entity_id
_entity_poly.type
_entity_poly.pdbx_seq_one_letter_code
_entity_poly.pdbx_strand_id
1 'polypeptide(L)'
;AVANLYESLGRGEEGLKWVTARATNEQIPDEQRSEALTSLAAKKNNCANEISDTEATKKTITKDGKPLFEFVKPASDADFQTLKQCATEGLQLAEKAVALDQNSDSAYSYLTSLLIQNMRVAEMEGNKGAAADFKAKSDVAKERFTALAEVRRQKEQEVIEKKKAEAEAAAAAANKKKK
;
A
#
# COMPACT_ATOMS: atom_id res chain seq x y z
N ALA A 1 -4.56 9.01 10.58
CA ALA A 1 -5.61 9.93 11.11
C ALA A 1 -5.45 11.39 10.65
N VAL A 2 -4.27 11.99 10.72
CA VAL A 2 -4.06 13.42 10.37
C VAL A 2 -4.05 13.68 8.85
N ALA A 3 -3.48 12.80 8.02
CA ALA A 3 -3.47 12.98 6.57
C ALA A 3 -4.89 12.98 5.96
N ASN A 4 -5.76 12.07 6.40
CA ASN A 4 -7.18 12.03 6.00
C ASN A 4 -7.95 13.30 6.45
N LEU A 5 -7.55 13.92 7.56
CA LEU A 5 -8.15 15.18 8.00
C LEU A 5 -7.82 16.31 7.02
N TYR A 6 -6.56 16.43 6.57
CA TYR A 6 -6.18 17.46 5.60
C TYR A 6 -6.89 17.30 4.25
N GLU A 7 -7.09 16.05 3.78
CA GLU A 7 -7.86 15.79 2.57
C GLU A 7 -9.34 16.15 2.74
N SER A 8 -9.96 15.81 3.88
CA SER A 8 -11.36 16.17 4.17
C SER A 8 -11.60 17.69 4.24
N LEU A 9 -10.56 18.47 4.50
CA LEU A 9 -10.60 19.93 4.57
C LEU A 9 -10.27 20.61 3.23
N GLY A 10 -10.03 19.85 2.16
CA GLY A 10 -9.59 20.39 0.86
C GLY A 10 -8.15 20.94 0.88
N ARG A 11 -7.36 20.59 1.90
CA ARG A 11 -6.00 21.11 2.16
C ARG A 11 -4.94 20.09 1.76
N GLY A 12 -5.11 19.47 0.58
CA GLY A 12 -4.30 18.34 0.12
C GLY A 12 -2.80 18.64 0.04
N GLU A 13 -2.42 19.85 -0.41
CA GLU A 13 -1.01 20.26 -0.49
C GLU A 13 -0.36 20.43 0.87
N GLU A 14 -1.06 21.00 1.83
CA GLU A 14 -0.54 21.17 3.20
C GLU A 14 -0.45 19.81 3.91
N GLY A 15 -1.41 18.92 3.65
CA GLY A 15 -1.33 17.52 4.05
C GLY A 15 -0.09 16.84 3.47
N LEU A 16 0.21 17.06 2.18
CA LEU A 16 1.41 16.49 1.54
C LEU A 16 2.71 17.03 2.16
N LYS A 17 2.79 18.34 2.40
CA LYS A 17 3.94 18.97 3.07
C LYS A 17 4.14 18.40 4.47
N TRP A 18 3.06 18.27 5.24
CA TRP A 18 3.11 17.71 6.59
C TRP A 18 3.58 16.24 6.59
N VAL A 19 3.00 15.39 5.73
CA VAL A 19 3.41 13.97 5.63
C VAL A 19 4.87 13.86 5.19
N THR A 20 5.30 14.67 4.23
CA THR A 20 6.69 14.68 3.76
C THR A 20 7.67 15.08 4.87
N ALA A 21 7.37 16.14 5.62
CA ALA A 21 8.19 16.56 6.76
C ALA A 21 8.26 15.48 7.86
N ARG A 22 7.13 14.79 8.11
CA ARG A 22 7.09 13.68 9.07
C ARG A 22 7.97 12.52 8.62
N ALA A 23 7.94 12.14 7.34
CA ALA A 23 8.72 11.03 6.79
C ALA A 23 10.23 11.24 6.95
N THR A 24 10.72 12.48 6.83
CA THR A 24 12.16 12.80 6.87
C THR A 24 12.67 13.23 8.24
N ASN A 25 11.80 13.49 9.21
CA ASN A 25 12.21 13.92 10.55
C ASN A 25 12.71 12.73 11.39
N GLU A 26 14.02 12.62 11.59
CA GLU A 26 14.67 11.57 12.37
C GLU A 26 14.36 11.61 13.87
N GLN A 27 13.73 12.68 14.38
CA GLN A 27 13.25 12.74 15.76
C GLN A 27 11.93 11.98 15.96
N ILE A 28 11.29 11.54 14.86
CA ILE A 28 10.04 10.77 14.90
C ILE A 28 10.40 9.27 14.83
N PRO A 29 9.74 8.40 15.63
CA PRO A 29 10.01 6.95 15.59
C PRO A 29 9.88 6.36 14.19
N ASP A 30 10.70 5.35 13.88
CA ASP A 30 10.77 4.76 12.54
C ASP A 30 9.43 4.20 12.05
N GLU A 31 8.64 3.58 12.94
CA GLU A 31 7.27 3.13 12.63
C GLU A 31 6.39 4.27 12.10
N GLN A 32 6.46 5.43 12.76
CA GLN A 32 5.66 6.61 12.40
C GLN A 32 6.14 7.30 11.12
N ARG A 33 7.45 7.21 10.84
CA ARG A 33 8.04 7.67 9.57
C ARG A 33 7.69 6.71 8.43
N SER A 34 7.71 5.41 8.71
CA SER A 34 7.28 4.37 7.78
C SER A 34 5.81 4.54 7.39
N GLU A 35 4.91 4.83 8.35
CA GLU A 35 3.50 5.14 8.07
C GLU A 35 3.35 6.36 7.13
N ALA A 36 4.15 7.42 7.36
CA ALA A 36 4.15 8.61 6.52
C ALA A 36 4.63 8.31 5.09
N LEU A 37 5.74 7.56 4.94
CA LEU A 37 6.24 7.12 3.64
C LEU A 37 5.24 6.20 2.93
N THR A 38 4.60 5.30 3.66
CA THR A 38 3.55 4.41 3.14
C THR A 38 2.37 5.23 2.60
N SER A 39 1.99 6.30 3.28
CA SER A 39 0.94 7.23 2.81
C SER A 39 1.35 7.96 1.53
N LEU A 40 2.61 8.36 1.39
CA LEU A 40 3.12 8.96 0.15
C LEU A 40 3.16 7.94 -1.01
N ALA A 41 3.59 6.71 -0.71
CA ALA A 41 3.60 5.60 -1.67
C ALA A 41 2.18 5.29 -2.17
N ALA A 42 1.18 5.32 -1.28
CA ALA A 42 -0.22 5.16 -1.65
C ALA A 42 -0.70 6.22 -2.66
N LYS A 43 -0.34 7.49 -2.45
CA LYS A 43 -0.68 8.58 -3.38
C LYS A 43 -0.06 8.36 -4.76
N LYS A 44 1.20 7.90 -4.80
CA LYS A 44 1.89 7.60 -6.06
C LYS A 44 1.31 6.37 -6.76
N ASN A 45 0.88 5.36 -6.01
CA ASN A 45 0.15 4.22 -6.56
C ASN A 45 -1.20 4.64 -7.16
N ASN A 46 -1.94 5.56 -6.50
CA ASN A 46 -3.18 6.11 -7.05
C ASN A 46 -2.93 6.89 -8.34
N CYS A 47 -1.92 7.77 -8.38
CA CYS A 47 -1.51 8.44 -9.61
C CYS A 47 -1.22 7.46 -10.76
N ALA A 48 -0.51 6.36 -10.48
CA ALA A 48 -0.25 5.33 -11.48
C ALA A 48 -1.53 4.63 -11.95
N ASN A 49 -2.48 4.34 -11.05
CA ASN A 49 -3.75 3.71 -11.37
C ASN A 49 -4.66 4.61 -12.22
N GLU A 50 -4.70 5.92 -11.97
CA GLU A 50 -5.50 6.87 -12.74
C GLU A 50 -5.15 6.84 -14.25
N ILE A 51 -3.94 6.44 -14.60
CA ILE A 51 -3.47 6.32 -15.98
C ILE A 51 -3.54 4.86 -16.49
N SER A 52 -3.15 3.90 -15.67
CA SER A 52 -2.96 2.50 -16.10
C SER A 52 -4.20 1.61 -15.95
N ASP A 53 -5.17 1.98 -15.12
CA ASP A 53 -6.38 1.19 -14.86
C ASP A 53 -7.61 1.77 -15.58
N THR A 54 -7.43 2.11 -16.86
CA THR A 54 -8.49 2.64 -17.73
C THR A 54 -8.79 1.65 -18.86
N GLU A 55 -9.96 1.77 -19.50
CA GLU A 55 -10.30 0.94 -20.67
C GLU A 55 -9.32 1.13 -21.84
N ALA A 56 -8.67 2.29 -21.93
CA ALA A 56 -7.69 2.58 -22.98
C ALA A 56 -6.36 1.85 -22.75
N THR A 57 -5.97 1.66 -21.49
CA THR A 57 -4.64 1.16 -21.11
C THR A 57 -4.65 -0.27 -20.57
N LYS A 58 -5.80 -0.78 -20.13
CA LYS A 58 -5.97 -2.15 -19.61
C LYS A 58 -6.97 -2.92 -20.47
N LYS A 59 -6.46 -3.88 -21.24
CA LYS A 59 -7.26 -4.73 -22.12
C LYS A 59 -7.41 -6.11 -21.50
N THR A 60 -8.64 -6.62 -21.51
CA THR A 60 -8.88 -8.02 -21.15
C THR A 60 -8.59 -8.89 -22.37
N ILE A 61 -7.63 -9.78 -22.24
CA ILE A 61 -7.29 -10.79 -23.25
C ILE A 61 -7.57 -12.19 -22.68
N THR A 62 -7.92 -13.14 -23.55
CA THR A 62 -8.06 -14.55 -23.16
C THR A 62 -6.79 -15.29 -23.56
N LYS A 63 -6.09 -15.89 -22.60
CA LYS A 63 -4.95 -16.77 -22.83
C LYS A 63 -5.20 -18.08 -22.10
N ASP A 64 -5.10 -19.20 -22.80
CA ASP A 64 -5.33 -20.55 -22.26
C ASP A 64 -6.72 -20.70 -21.59
N GLY A 65 -7.74 -20.06 -22.17
CA GLY A 65 -9.11 -20.06 -21.64
C GLY A 65 -9.30 -19.25 -20.37
N LYS A 66 -8.27 -18.54 -19.87
CA LYS A 66 -8.33 -17.68 -18.69
C LYS A 66 -8.27 -16.21 -19.10
N PRO A 67 -9.11 -15.34 -18.51
CA PRO A 67 -8.99 -13.90 -18.70
C PRO A 67 -7.70 -13.40 -18.04
N LEU A 68 -6.94 -12.61 -18.77
CA LEU A 68 -5.73 -11.92 -18.34
C LEU A 68 -5.82 -10.45 -18.74
N PHE A 69 -5.15 -9.60 -17.99
CA PHE A 69 -5.05 -8.19 -18.34
C PHE A 69 -3.73 -7.95 -19.08
N GLU A 70 -3.85 -7.42 -20.29
CA GLU A 70 -2.73 -6.86 -21.04
C GLU A 70 -2.73 -5.35 -20.89
N PHE A 71 -1.60 -4.80 -20.47
CA PHE A 71 -1.43 -3.38 -20.27
C PHE A 71 -0.71 -2.78 -21.47
N VAL A 72 -1.35 -1.80 -22.12
CA VAL A 72 -0.80 -1.10 -23.29
C VAL A 72 -0.42 0.32 -22.93
N LYS A 73 0.57 0.86 -23.67
CA LYS A 73 0.98 2.26 -23.50
C LYS A 73 -0.21 3.21 -23.67
N PRO A 74 -0.34 4.23 -22.81
CA PRO A 74 -1.25 5.35 -23.06
C PRO A 74 -0.99 5.98 -24.43
N ALA A 75 -2.03 6.53 -25.05
CA ALA A 75 -1.89 7.23 -26.33
C ALA A 75 -1.06 8.53 -26.21
N SER A 76 -1.08 9.15 -25.02
CA SER A 76 -0.30 10.32 -24.67
C SER A 76 1.05 9.90 -24.10
N ASP A 77 2.13 10.31 -24.76
CA ASP A 77 3.49 10.12 -24.24
C ASP A 77 3.68 10.81 -22.88
N ALA A 78 3.03 11.97 -22.66
CA ALA A 78 3.07 12.68 -21.38
C ALA A 78 2.42 11.86 -20.25
N ASP A 79 1.31 11.16 -20.55
CA ASP A 79 0.64 10.28 -19.58
C ASP A 79 1.54 9.08 -19.28
N PHE A 80 2.21 8.54 -20.30
CA PHE A 80 3.16 7.44 -20.10
C PHE A 80 4.36 7.85 -19.23
N GLN A 81 4.93 9.05 -19.45
CA GLN A 81 6.00 9.57 -18.57
C GLN A 81 5.51 9.80 -17.14
N THR A 82 4.29 10.32 -16.98
CA THR A 82 3.67 10.54 -15.66
C THR A 82 3.45 9.22 -14.93
N LEU A 83 2.94 8.20 -15.62
CA LEU A 83 2.79 6.84 -15.08
C LEU A 83 4.14 6.28 -14.59
N LYS A 84 5.18 6.38 -15.43
CA LYS A 84 6.53 5.92 -15.08
C LYS A 84 7.08 6.64 -13.85
N GLN A 85 6.91 7.95 -13.79
CA GLN A 85 7.33 8.76 -12.65
C GLN A 85 6.59 8.33 -11.38
N CYS A 86 5.27 8.22 -11.42
CA CYS A 86 4.47 7.82 -10.27
C CYS A 86 4.81 6.39 -9.79
N ALA A 87 5.00 5.44 -10.71
CA ALA A 87 5.42 4.09 -10.35
C ALA A 87 6.83 4.06 -9.71
N THR A 88 7.79 4.79 -10.29
CA THR A 88 9.18 4.79 -9.82
C THR A 88 9.33 5.48 -8.47
N GLU A 89 8.76 6.69 -8.31
CA GLU A 89 8.81 7.44 -7.06
C GLU A 89 8.04 6.72 -5.95
N GLY A 90 6.87 6.16 -6.28
CA GLY A 90 6.09 5.36 -5.33
C GLY A 90 6.89 4.16 -4.82
N LEU A 91 7.56 3.42 -5.72
CA LEU A 91 8.38 2.28 -5.34
C LEU A 91 9.49 2.67 -4.36
N GLN A 92 10.22 3.76 -4.63
CA GLN A 92 11.26 4.26 -3.73
C GLN A 92 10.72 4.63 -2.34
N LEU A 93 9.51 5.21 -2.27
CA LEU A 93 8.86 5.53 -0.99
C LEU A 93 8.50 4.25 -0.23
N ALA A 94 7.95 3.25 -0.92
CA ALA A 94 7.59 1.98 -0.31
C ALA A 94 8.82 1.19 0.17
N GLU A 95 9.91 1.19 -0.60
CA GLU A 95 11.19 0.58 -0.21
C GLU A 95 11.76 1.23 1.05
N LYS A 96 11.71 2.56 1.16
CA LYS A 96 12.10 3.28 2.39
C LYS A 96 11.19 2.96 3.57
N ALA A 97 9.89 2.83 3.34
CA ALA A 97 8.93 2.49 4.39
C ALA A 97 9.24 1.11 5.00
N VAL A 98 9.46 0.08 4.17
CA VAL A 98 9.80 -1.26 4.67
C VAL A 98 11.19 -1.33 5.29
N ALA A 99 12.12 -0.47 4.86
CA ALA A 99 13.45 -0.39 5.47
C ALA A 99 13.39 0.18 6.90
N LEU A 100 12.48 1.12 7.16
CA LEU A 100 12.26 1.68 8.50
C LEU A 100 11.40 0.76 9.39
N ASP A 101 10.41 0.07 8.82
CA ASP A 101 9.58 -0.87 9.56
C ASP A 101 9.28 -2.14 8.74
N GLN A 102 10.01 -3.20 9.06
CA GLN A 102 9.87 -4.53 8.43
C GLN A 102 8.67 -5.34 8.96
N ASN A 103 7.92 -4.80 9.91
CA ASN A 103 6.70 -5.41 10.46
C ASN A 103 5.43 -4.69 10.00
N SER A 104 5.54 -3.62 9.22
CA SER A 104 4.39 -2.91 8.64
C SER A 104 3.82 -3.68 7.46
N ASP A 105 2.71 -4.39 7.68
CA ASP A 105 1.98 -5.06 6.58
C ASP A 105 1.50 -4.05 5.53
N SER A 106 1.09 -2.86 5.96
CA SER A 106 0.68 -1.78 5.06
C SER A 106 1.80 -1.32 4.13
N ALA A 107 3.04 -1.21 4.61
CA ALA A 107 4.20 -0.87 3.80
C ALA A 107 4.47 -1.96 2.74
N TYR A 108 4.40 -3.23 3.12
CA TYR A 108 4.55 -4.35 2.18
C TYR A 108 3.41 -4.45 1.16
N SER A 109 2.18 -4.08 1.53
CA SER A 109 1.04 -4.04 0.62
C SER A 109 1.28 -3.03 -0.52
N TYR A 110 1.71 -1.81 -0.19
CA TYR A 110 2.02 -0.80 -1.20
C TYR A 110 3.31 -1.09 -1.96
N LEU A 111 4.33 -1.68 -1.33
CA LEU A 111 5.52 -2.18 -2.04
C LEU A 111 5.13 -3.20 -3.11
N THR A 112 4.27 -4.16 -2.77
CA THR A 112 3.76 -5.16 -3.71
C THR A 112 3.05 -4.51 -4.89
N SER A 113 2.14 -3.57 -4.60
CA SER A 113 1.37 -2.87 -5.62
C SER A 113 2.26 -2.05 -6.57
N LEU A 114 3.22 -1.31 -6.03
CA LEU A 114 4.14 -0.48 -6.81
C LEU A 114 5.15 -1.30 -7.61
N LEU A 115 5.59 -2.45 -7.11
CA LEU A 115 6.37 -3.41 -7.90
C LEU A 115 5.56 -3.91 -9.11
N ILE A 116 4.27 -4.19 -8.92
CA ILE A 116 3.38 -4.57 -10.03
C ILE A 116 3.18 -3.40 -11.02
N GLN A 117 3.08 -2.15 -10.55
CA GLN A 117 3.02 -0.99 -11.46
C GLN A 117 4.30 -0.88 -12.30
N ASN A 118 5.47 -1.03 -11.68
CA ASN A 118 6.75 -0.98 -12.40
C ASN A 118 6.90 -2.16 -13.38
N MET A 119 6.38 -3.34 -13.02
CA MET A 119 6.26 -4.48 -13.94
C MET A 119 5.44 -4.10 -15.17
N ARG A 120 4.25 -3.52 -14.99
CA ARG A 120 3.38 -3.08 -16.12
C ARG A 120 4.05 -2.03 -16.98
N VAL A 121 4.73 -1.05 -16.38
CA VAL A 121 5.52 -0.05 -17.12
C VAL A 121 6.61 -0.73 -17.94
N ALA A 122 7.34 -1.69 -17.37
CA ALA A 122 8.36 -2.44 -18.10
C ALA A 122 7.77 -3.27 -19.25
N GLU A 123 6.59 -3.88 -19.07
CA GLU A 123 5.86 -4.58 -20.14
C GLU A 123 5.48 -3.62 -21.28
N MET A 124 4.93 -2.45 -20.95
CA MET A 124 4.61 -1.39 -21.91
C MET A 124 5.85 -0.90 -22.68
N GLU A 125 7.03 -0.88 -22.06
CA GLU A 125 8.31 -0.56 -22.70
C GLU A 125 8.88 -1.72 -23.53
N GLY A 126 8.29 -2.92 -23.47
CA GLY A 126 8.81 -4.12 -24.10
C GLY A 126 10.01 -4.74 -23.37
N ASN A 127 10.31 -4.27 -22.15
CA ASN A 127 11.43 -4.75 -21.34
C ASN A 127 11.02 -5.96 -20.48
N LYS A 128 10.99 -7.13 -21.11
CA LYS A 128 10.61 -8.40 -20.46
C LYS A 128 11.50 -8.80 -19.29
N GLY A 129 12.79 -8.44 -19.33
CA GLY A 129 13.73 -8.72 -18.24
C GLY A 129 13.36 -7.96 -16.97
N ALA A 130 13.21 -6.64 -17.09
CA ALA A 130 12.79 -5.81 -15.96
C ALA A 130 11.39 -6.19 -15.44
N ALA A 131 10.46 -6.53 -16.34
CA ALA A 131 9.14 -7.01 -15.93
C ALA A 131 9.24 -8.29 -15.08
N ALA A 132 10.05 -9.27 -15.49
CA ALA A 132 10.28 -10.49 -14.73
C ALA A 132 10.92 -10.21 -13.36
N ASP A 133 11.88 -9.29 -13.29
CA ASP A 133 12.54 -8.91 -12.04
C ASP A 133 11.55 -8.24 -11.07
N PHE A 134 10.74 -7.31 -11.55
CA PHE A 134 9.70 -6.67 -10.73
C PHE A 134 8.65 -7.68 -10.26
N LYS A 135 8.27 -8.63 -11.13
CA LYS A 135 7.35 -9.71 -10.76
C LYS A 135 7.92 -10.55 -9.62
N ALA A 136 9.17 -11.01 -9.74
CA ALA A 136 9.83 -11.80 -8.70
C ALA A 136 9.90 -11.04 -7.37
N LYS A 137 10.28 -9.77 -7.39
CA LYS A 137 10.28 -8.91 -6.19
C LYS A 137 8.87 -8.75 -5.60
N SER A 138 7.85 -8.60 -6.45
CA SER A 138 6.46 -8.44 -6.00
C SER A 138 5.94 -9.69 -5.30
N ASP A 139 6.34 -10.88 -5.75
CA ASP A 139 5.96 -12.15 -5.12
C ASP A 139 6.55 -12.25 -3.70
N VAL A 140 7.83 -11.93 -3.54
CA VAL A 140 8.48 -11.88 -2.23
C VAL A 140 7.81 -10.87 -1.29
N ALA A 141 7.53 -9.66 -1.79
CA ALA A 141 6.84 -8.62 -1.00
C ALA A 141 5.42 -9.06 -0.59
N LYS A 142 4.71 -9.76 -1.49
CA LYS A 142 3.36 -10.26 -1.25
C LYS A 142 3.33 -11.37 -0.21
N GLU A 143 4.28 -12.29 -0.24
CA GLU A 143 4.43 -13.33 0.77
C GLU A 143 4.64 -12.71 2.15
N ARG A 144 5.52 -11.70 2.23
CA ARG A 144 5.77 -10.97 3.48
C ARG A 144 4.54 -10.20 3.97
N PHE A 145 3.83 -9.50 3.08
CA PHE A 145 2.55 -8.87 3.38
C PHE A 145 1.55 -9.87 3.96
N THR A 146 1.38 -11.02 3.31
CA THR A 146 0.42 -12.05 3.71
C THR A 146 0.75 -12.60 5.10
N ALA A 147 2.03 -12.87 5.38
CA ALA A 147 2.47 -13.34 6.69
C ALA A 147 2.20 -12.29 7.79
N LEU A 148 2.52 -11.02 7.55
CA LEU A 148 2.29 -9.95 8.53
C LEU A 148 0.80 -9.67 8.75
N ALA A 149 -0.01 -9.72 7.69
CA ALA A 149 -1.46 -9.53 7.78
C ALA A 149 -2.12 -10.63 8.63
N GLU A 150 -1.65 -11.87 8.51
CA GLU A 150 -2.11 -12.99 9.35
C GLU A 150 -1.74 -12.78 10.82
N VAL A 151 -0.49 -12.40 11.10
CA VAL A 151 -0.06 -12.06 12.48
C VAL A 151 -0.91 -10.94 13.07
N ARG A 152 -1.23 -9.89 12.30
CA ARG A 152 -2.11 -8.81 12.77
C ARG A 152 -3.51 -9.34 13.09
N ARG A 153 -4.13 -10.12 12.20
CA ARG A 153 -5.47 -10.70 12.42
C ARG A 153 -5.53 -11.54 13.69
N GLN A 154 -4.51 -12.36 13.93
CA GLN A 154 -4.42 -13.17 15.15
C GLN A 154 -4.37 -12.29 16.41
N LYS A 155 -3.52 -11.25 16.43
CA LYS A 155 -3.45 -10.30 17.54
C LYS A 155 -4.76 -9.53 17.75
N GLU A 156 -5.42 -9.11 16.68
CA GLU A 156 -6.72 -8.45 16.76
C GLU A 156 -7.78 -9.36 17.39
N GLN A 157 -7.81 -10.64 17.00
CA GLN A 157 -8.72 -11.62 17.58
C GLN A 157 -8.45 -11.85 19.07
N GLU A 158 -7.19 -11.99 19.48
CA GLU A 158 -6.81 -12.14 20.90
C GLU A 158 -7.28 -10.95 21.73
N VAL A 159 -7.13 -9.72 21.21
CA VAL A 159 -7.61 -8.50 21.88
C VAL A 159 -9.14 -8.50 22.00
N ILE A 160 -9.86 -8.94 20.96
CA ILE A 160 -11.32 -9.06 20.98
C ILE A 160 -11.79 -10.06 22.04
N GLU A 161 -11.20 -11.26 22.07
CA GLU A 161 -11.54 -12.29 23.04
C GLU A 161 -11.24 -11.85 24.48
N LYS A 162 -10.09 -11.21 24.70
CA LYS A 162 -9.74 -10.65 26.02
C LYS A 162 -10.76 -9.60 26.48
N LYS A 163 -11.13 -8.66 25.60
CA LYS A 163 -12.14 -7.63 25.92
C LYS A 163 -13.50 -8.25 26.23
N LYS A 164 -13.89 -9.31 25.50
CA LYS A 164 -15.14 -10.04 25.75
C LYS A 164 -15.12 -10.73 27.13
N ALA A 165 -14.03 -11.44 27.46
CA ALA A 165 -13.88 -12.08 28.76
C ALA A 165 -13.89 -11.07 29.92
N GLU A 166 -13.22 -9.92 29.76
CA GLU A 166 -13.24 -8.83 30.73
C GLU A 166 -14.65 -8.25 30.92
N ALA A 167 -15.41 -8.06 29.83
CA ALA A 167 -16.79 -7.59 29.89
C ALA A 167 -17.73 -8.60 30.58
N GLU A 168 -17.58 -9.89 30.30
CA GLU A 168 -18.34 -10.97 30.94
C GLU A 168 -18.04 -11.08 32.44
N ALA A 169 -16.75 -10.99 32.82
CA ALA A 169 -16.34 -10.98 34.23
C ALA A 169 -16.87 -9.75 34.97
N ALA A 170 -16.83 -8.57 34.35
CA ALA A 170 -17.39 -7.34 34.90
C ALA A 170 -18.91 -7.42 35.10
N ALA A 171 -19.64 -7.98 34.13
CA ALA A 171 -21.08 -8.22 34.23
C ALA A 171 -21.43 -9.22 35.35
N ALA A 172 -20.67 -10.31 35.48
CA ALA A 172 -20.84 -11.30 36.54
C ALA A 172 -20.58 -10.70 37.94
N ALA A 173 -19.55 -9.85 38.09
CA ALA A 173 -19.25 -9.15 39.33
C ALA A 173 -20.34 -8.13 39.72
N ALA A 174 -20.89 -7.41 38.75
CA ALA A 174 -21.99 -6.45 38.97
C ALA A 174 -23.28 -7.14 39.44
N ASN A 175 -23.59 -8.33 38.91
CA ASN A 175 -24.75 -9.11 39.32
C ASN A 175 -24.62 -9.70 40.73
N LYS A 176 -23.39 -10.03 41.18
CA LYS A 176 -23.14 -10.49 42.56
C LYS A 176 -23.30 -9.39 43.62
N LYS A 177 -23.06 -8.12 43.28
CA LYS A 177 -23.23 -6.98 44.21
C LYS A 177 -24.68 -6.53 44.41
N LYS A 178 -25.62 -7.04 43.61
CA LYS A 178 -27.05 -6.71 43.68
C LYS A 178 -27.90 -7.76 44.41
N LYS A 179 -27.28 -8.84 44.88
CA LYS A 179 -27.89 -9.89 45.72
C LYS A 179 -27.31 -9.80 47.12
#